data_AF-A0AAD4NGT8-F1
#
_entry.id   AF-A0AAD4NGT8-F1
#
_cell.length_a   1.000
_cell.length_b   1.000
_cell.length_c   1.000
_cell.angle_alpha   90.00
_cell.angle_beta   90.00
_cell.angle_gamma   90.00
#
_symmetry.space_group_name_H-M   'P 1'
#
loop_
_entity.id
_entity.type
_entity.pdbx_description
1 polymer ?
#
loop_
_entity_poly.entity_id
_entity_poly.type
_entity_poly.pdbx_seq_one_letter_code
_entity_poly.pdbx_strand_id
1 'polypeptide(L)'
;MSFSLISISMGVCGFLCLWGSDLDSVSMGCIIMAIGLAVDFSIHICYRYHRCSESMTAEAKVIETLSIVGYPVLQAGGSTLWAMTTLPFIPAYLVRVFFQTVVLVNIFGLLHALVWLPQFISALDPIERIPRRIKHPHAE
;
A
#
# COMPACT_ATOMS: atom_id res chain seq x y z
N MET A 1 9.70 -1.75 -2.20
CA MET A 1 9.16 -0.51 -1.60
C MET A 1 9.26 0.65 -2.59
N SER A 2 10.45 1.21 -2.84
CA SER A 2 10.60 2.43 -3.66
C SER A 2 10.00 2.33 -5.08
N PHE A 3 10.16 1.19 -5.76
CA PHE A 3 9.54 0.97 -7.09
C PHE A 3 8.01 1.08 -7.07
N SER A 4 7.36 0.54 -6.03
CA SER A 4 5.91 0.61 -5.87
C SER A 4 5.45 2.05 -5.64
N LEU A 5 6.20 2.82 -4.84
CA LEU A 5 5.87 4.22 -4.58
C LEU A 5 6.00 5.08 -5.83
N ILE A 6 7.09 4.90 -6.59
CA ILE A 6 7.30 5.61 -7.86
C ILE A 6 6.18 5.27 -8.85
N SER A 7 5.80 3.99 -8.97
CA SER A 7 4.70 3.54 -9.81
C SER A 7 3.36 4.21 -9.43
N ILE A 8 3.01 4.20 -8.14
CA ILE A 8 1.76 4.81 -7.65
C ILE A 8 1.78 6.33 -7.91
N SER A 9 2.87 7.02 -7.58
CA SER A 9 2.98 8.47 -7.78
C SER A 9 2.89 8.85 -9.26
N MET A 10 3.60 8.14 -10.15
CA MET A 10 3.49 8.37 -11.59
C MET A 10 2.08 8.07 -12.12
N GLY A 11 1.44 7.00 -11.62
CA GLY A 11 0.07 6.65 -11.96
C GLY A 11 -0.92 7.75 -11.56
N VAL A 12 -0.84 8.24 -10.32
CA VAL A 12 -1.71 9.31 -9.82
C VAL A 12 -1.50 10.61 -10.63
N CYS A 13 -0.25 11.04 -10.83
CA CYS A 13 0.06 12.23 -11.62
C CYS A 13 -0.45 12.10 -13.07
N GLY A 14 -0.23 10.95 -13.70
CA GLY A 14 -0.66 10.67 -15.07
C GLY A 14 -2.19 10.68 -15.20
N PHE A 15 -2.91 10.03 -14.29
CA PHE A 15 -4.37 9.99 -14.31
C PHE A 15 -5.00 11.36 -14.01
N LEU A 16 -4.42 12.15 -13.11
CA LEU A 16 -4.88 13.53 -12.85
C LEU A 16 -4.71 14.42 -14.08
N CYS A 17 -3.58 14.30 -14.78
CA CYS A 17 -3.36 15.01 -16.04
C CYS A 17 -4.36 14.57 -17.12
N LEU A 18 -4.63 13.27 -17.24
CA LEU A 18 -5.64 12.74 -18.18
C LEU A 18 -7.07 13.20 -17.84
N TRP A 19 -7.38 13.42 -16.57
CA TRP A 19 -8.65 13.99 -16.14
C TRP A 19 -8.76 15.51 -16.32
N GLY A 20 -7.69 16.15 -16.82
CA GLY A 20 -7.64 17.58 -17.07
C GLY A 20 -7.59 18.41 -15.79
N SER A 21 -7.05 17.86 -14.69
CA SER A 21 -6.78 18.62 -13.47
C SER A 21 -5.49 19.41 -13.62
N ASP A 22 -5.51 20.70 -13.28
CA ASP A 22 -4.32 21.54 -13.31
C ASP A 22 -3.37 21.14 -12.17
N LEU A 23 -2.07 21.06 -12.48
CA LEU A 23 -1.01 20.82 -11.51
C LEU A 23 -0.70 22.11 -10.71
N ASP A 24 -1.64 22.50 -9.85
CA ASP A 24 -1.52 23.62 -8.92
C ASP A 24 -0.92 23.21 -7.56
N SER A 25 -0.65 24.19 -6.69
CA SER A 25 -0.11 23.95 -5.34
C SER A 25 -0.95 22.94 -4.53
N VAL A 26 -2.26 22.90 -4.77
CA VAL A 26 -3.18 22.00 -4.07
C VAL A 26 -3.04 20.57 -4.58
N SER A 27 -3.00 20.36 -5.89
CA SER A 27 -2.77 19.05 -6.50
C SER A 27 -1.41 18.46 -6.07
N MET A 28 -0.38 19.30 -5.94
CA MET A 28 0.93 18.88 -5.39
C MET A 28 0.80 18.39 -3.95
N GLY A 29 0.01 19.08 -3.12
CA GLY A 29 -0.34 18.61 -1.78
C GLY A 29 -1.07 17.26 -1.80
N CYS A 30 -1.97 17.05 -2.77
CA CYS A 30 -2.67 15.78 -2.95
C CYS A 30 -1.74 14.64 -3.39
N ILE A 31 -0.72 14.93 -4.20
CA ILE A 31 0.32 13.95 -4.57
C ILE A 31 1.18 13.57 -3.35
N ILE A 32 1.52 14.53 -2.48
CA ILE A 32 2.24 14.24 -1.23
C ILE A 32 1.41 13.35 -0.30
N MET A 33 0.12 13.66 -0.13
CA MET A 33 -0.80 12.80 0.61
C MET A 33 -0.89 11.40 -0.02
N ALA A 34 -0.86 11.31 -1.35
CA ALA A 34 -0.87 10.03 -2.04
C ALA A 34 0.36 9.17 -1.69
N ILE A 35 1.55 9.77 -1.60
CA ILE A 35 2.76 9.08 -1.14
C ILE A 35 2.57 8.58 0.31
N GLY A 36 2.00 9.41 1.19
CA GLY A 36 1.71 9.04 2.58
C GLY A 36 0.81 7.81 2.70
N LEU A 37 -0.34 7.82 2.02
CA LEU A 37 -1.29 6.69 2.01
C LEU A 37 -0.68 5.42 1.39
N ALA A 38 0.09 5.56 0.32
CA ALA A 38 0.78 4.43 -0.31
C ALA A 38 1.82 3.78 0.61
N VAL A 39 2.58 4.59 1.38
CA VAL A 39 3.56 4.10 2.35
C VAL A 39 2.87 3.39 3.51
N ASP A 40 1.75 3.92 4.01
CA ASP A 40 0.99 3.31 5.12
C ASP A 40 0.52 1.90 4.78
N PHE A 41 -0.11 1.69 3.62
CA PHE A 41 -0.53 0.34 3.22
C PHE A 41 0.66 -0.61 3.05
N SER A 42 1.76 -0.10 2.49
CA SER A 42 2.95 -0.88 2.20
C SER A 42 3.68 -1.31 3.49
N ILE A 43 3.82 -0.41 4.47
CA ILE A 43 4.60 -0.68 5.69
C ILE A 43 3.89 -1.72 6.57
N HIS A 44 2.56 -1.68 6.66
CA HIS A 44 1.79 -2.68 7.42
C HIS A 44 2.01 -4.11 6.90
N ILE A 45 2.03 -4.27 5.58
CA ILE A 45 2.24 -5.56 4.91
C ILE A 45 3.69 -6.00 5.06
N CYS A 46 4.65 -5.12 4.78
CA CYS A 46 6.08 -5.45 4.88
C CYS A 46 6.50 -5.76 6.32
N TYR A 47 5.99 -5.01 7.29
CA TYR A 47 6.28 -5.23 8.70
C TYR A 47 5.77 -6.61 9.15
N ARG A 48 4.53 -6.97 8.77
CA ARG A 48 3.98 -8.29 9.10
C ARG A 48 4.75 -9.40 8.42
N TYR A 49 5.08 -9.26 7.14
CA TYR A 49 5.87 -10.25 6.40
C TYR A 49 7.24 -10.49 7.05
N HIS A 50 7.92 -9.43 7.47
CA HIS A 50 9.21 -9.55 8.15
C HIS A 50 9.08 -10.17 9.56
N ARG A 51 7.91 -10.07 10.19
CA ARG A 51 7.64 -10.65 11.51
C ARG A 51 7.30 -12.14 11.46
N CYS A 52 6.96 -12.68 10.28
CA CYS A 52 6.71 -14.11 10.09
C CYS A 52 7.98 -14.94 10.39
N SER A 53 7.78 -16.18 10.86
CA SER A 53 8.89 -17.06 11.23
C SER A 53 9.83 -17.34 10.06
N GLU A 54 11.14 -17.32 10.30
CA GLU A 54 12.15 -17.65 9.30
C GLU A 54 12.06 -19.11 8.82
N SER A 55 11.37 -19.98 9.55
CA SER A 55 11.18 -21.40 9.20
C SER A 55 10.10 -21.64 8.14
N MET A 56 9.34 -20.61 7.75
CA MET A 56 8.25 -20.73 6.78
C MET A 56 8.75 -20.46 5.35
N THR A 57 8.13 -21.13 4.37
CA THR A 57 8.37 -20.84 2.95
C THR A 57 7.89 -19.42 2.62
N ALA A 58 8.49 -18.79 1.60
CA ALA A 58 8.12 -17.44 1.18
C ALA A 58 6.61 -17.32 0.85
N GLU A 59 6.06 -18.32 0.15
CA GLU A 59 4.63 -18.38 -0.15
C GLU A 59 3.76 -18.47 1.12
N ALA A 60 4.14 -19.31 2.09
CA ALA A 60 3.41 -19.43 3.34
C ALA A 60 3.42 -18.12 4.14
N LYS A 61 4.54 -17.39 4.15
CA LYS A 61 4.63 -16.05 4.78
C LYS A 61 3.71 -15.04 4.09
N VAL A 62 3.61 -15.07 2.77
CA VAL A 62 2.69 -14.20 2.01
C VAL A 62 1.24 -14.50 2.40
N ILE A 63 0.84 -15.77 2.40
CA ILE A 63 -0.53 -16.20 2.74
C ILE A 63 -0.89 -15.82 4.18
N GLU A 64 0.02 -16.07 5.13
CA GLU A 64 -0.18 -15.68 6.53
C GLU A 64 -0.28 -14.15 6.68
N THR A 65 0.62 -13.41 6.04
CA THR A 65 0.61 -11.94 6.08
C THR A 65 -0.69 -11.38 5.52
N LEU A 66 -1.13 -11.88 4.36
CA LEU A 66 -2.33 -11.39 3.69
C LEU A 66 -3.60 -11.80 4.44
N SER A 67 -3.64 -12.98 5.07
CA SER A 67 -4.79 -13.39 5.87
C SER A 67 -4.98 -12.53 7.12
N ILE A 68 -3.90 -12.02 7.71
CA ILE A 68 -3.97 -11.18 8.91
C ILE A 68 -4.15 -9.70 8.57
N VAL A 69 -3.43 -9.19 7.57
CA VAL A 69 -3.36 -7.74 7.25
C VAL A 69 -4.28 -7.35 6.11
N GLY A 70 -4.70 -8.29 5.26
CA GLY A 70 -5.53 -8.00 4.09
C GLY A 70 -6.88 -7.38 4.44
N TYR A 71 -7.62 -7.96 5.38
CA TYR A 71 -8.93 -7.43 5.77
C TYR A 71 -8.84 -6.03 6.41
N PRO A 72 -7.95 -5.76 7.39
CA PRO A 72 -7.77 -4.41 7.93
C PRO A 72 -7.40 -3.37 6.88
N VAL A 73 -6.52 -3.71 5.93
CA VAL A 73 -6.08 -2.78 4.87
C VAL A 73 -7.23 -2.50 3.89
N LEU A 74 -7.99 -3.51 3.49
CA LEU A 74 -9.18 -3.33 2.64
C LEU A 74 -10.26 -2.53 3.35
N GLN A 75 -10.47 -2.77 4.65
CA GLN A 75 -11.41 -2.00 5.45
C GLN A 75 -10.99 -0.53 5.54
N ALA A 76 -9.70 -0.26 5.81
CA ALA A 76 -9.16 1.09 5.85
C ALA A 76 -9.41 1.82 4.52
N GLY A 77 -8.99 1.24 3.40
CA GLY A 77 -9.21 1.84 2.09
C GLY A 77 -10.70 1.95 1.72
N GLY A 78 -11.54 0.99 2.11
CA GLY A 78 -12.99 1.05 1.91
C GLY A 78 -13.65 2.19 2.68
N SER A 79 -13.25 2.40 3.94
CA SER A 79 -13.73 3.51 4.77
C SER A 79 -13.33 4.88 4.20
N THR A 80 -12.14 5.00 3.61
CA THR A 80 -11.71 6.22 2.93
C THR A 80 -12.59 6.49 1.71
N LEU A 81 -12.86 5.48 0.88
CA LEU A 81 -13.78 5.64 -0.26
C LEU A 81 -15.18 6.03 0.18
N TRP A 82 -15.68 5.42 1.27
CA TRP A 82 -16.97 5.77 1.83
C TRP A 82 -17.01 7.23 2.29
N ALA A 83 -15.98 7.70 3.00
CA ALA A 83 -15.87 9.10 3.42
C ALA A 83 -15.86 10.06 2.22
N MET A 84 -15.18 9.66 1.13
CA MET A 84 -15.08 10.47 -0.08
C MET A 84 -16.40 10.64 -0.83
N THR A 85 -17.43 9.82 -0.58
CA THR A 85 -18.73 9.91 -1.28
C THR A 85 -19.49 11.22 -1.03
N THR A 86 -19.16 11.95 0.03
CA THR A 86 -19.83 13.22 0.39
C THR A 86 -19.25 14.44 -0.32
N LEU A 87 -18.02 14.34 -0.84
CA LEU A 87 -17.30 15.46 -1.46
C LEU A 87 -17.82 15.89 -2.85
N PRO A 88 -18.30 14.98 -3.73
CA PRO A 88 -18.83 15.37 -5.04
C PRO A 88 -19.99 16.37 -5.02
N PHE A 89 -20.69 16.51 -3.89
CA PHE A 89 -21.79 17.46 -3.73
C PHE A 89 -21.34 18.92 -3.57
N ILE A 90 -20.04 19.16 -3.35
CA ILE A 90 -19.49 20.51 -3.15
C ILE A 90 -18.92 21.01 -4.48
N PRO A 91 -19.47 22.07 -5.08
CA PRO A 91 -19.03 22.59 -6.38
C PRO A 91 -17.77 23.47 -6.24
N ALA A 92 -16.70 22.91 -5.68
CA ALA A 92 -15.42 23.58 -5.52
C ALA A 92 -14.31 22.80 -6.25
N TYR A 93 -13.50 23.50 -7.05
CA TYR A 93 -12.39 22.91 -7.81
C TYR A 93 -11.45 22.10 -6.91
N LEU A 94 -11.06 22.69 -5.78
CA LEU A 94 -10.19 22.06 -4.76
C LEU A 94 -10.75 20.72 -4.28
N VAL A 95 -12.05 20.67 -4.00
CA VAL A 95 -12.73 19.46 -3.49
C VAL A 95 -12.78 18.38 -4.56
N ARG A 96 -13.01 18.75 -5.83
CA ARG A 96 -13.01 17.82 -6.96
C ARG A 96 -11.64 17.18 -7.17
N VAL A 97 -10.57 17.98 -7.20
CA VAL A 97 -9.19 17.48 -7.40
C VAL A 97 -8.77 16.59 -6.22
N PHE A 98 -9.11 16.99 -4.99
CA PHE A 98 -8.84 16.19 -3.80
C PHE A 98 -9.57 14.84 -3.86
N PHE A 99 -10.86 14.83 -4.19
CA PHE A 99 -11.65 13.61 -4.36
C PHE A 99 -11.03 12.67 -5.41
N GLN A 100 -10.72 13.20 -6.60
CA GLN A 100 -10.12 12.41 -7.68
C GLN A 100 -8.77 11.81 -7.24
N THR A 101 -7.93 12.60 -6.58
CA THR A 101 -6.61 12.15 -6.14
C THR A 101 -6.71 11.07 -5.07
N VAL A 102 -7.54 11.26 -4.04
CA VAL A 102 -7.71 10.30 -2.93
C VAL A 102 -8.29 8.98 -3.44
N VAL A 103 -9.27 9.03 -4.35
CA VAL A 103 -9.85 7.82 -4.94
C VAL A 103 -8.79 7.08 -5.78
N LEU A 104 -8.04 7.78 -6.63
CA LEU A 104 -6.99 7.17 -7.46
C LEU A 104 -5.90 6.52 -6.62
N VAL A 105 -5.36 7.25 -5.64
CA VAL A 105 -4.28 6.70 -4.80
C VAL A 105 -4.79 5.53 -3.98
N ASN A 106 -6.02 5.58 -3.46
CA ASN A 106 -6.53 4.48 -2.67
C ASN A 106 -6.67 3.20 -3.52
N ILE A 107 -7.15 3.31 -4.76
CA ILE A 107 -7.25 2.17 -5.68
C ILE A 107 -5.86 1.65 -6.06
N PHE A 108 -4.96 2.52 -6.54
CA PHE A 108 -3.62 2.10 -6.96
C PHE A 108 -2.76 1.62 -5.80
N GLY A 109 -2.87 2.28 -4.65
CA GLY A 109 -2.17 1.96 -3.42
C GLY A 109 -2.58 0.60 -2.88
N LEU A 110 -3.89 0.32 -2.76
CA LEU A 110 -4.37 -0.99 -2.35
C LEU A 110 -3.93 -2.10 -3.32
N LEU A 111 -4.06 -1.85 -4.63
CA LEU A 111 -3.67 -2.83 -5.65
C LEU A 111 -2.17 -3.14 -5.57
N HIS A 112 -1.33 -2.11 -5.49
CA HIS A 112 0.11 -2.30 -5.37
C HIS A 112 0.52 -2.95 -4.04
N ALA A 113 -0.09 -2.52 -2.94
CA ALA A 113 0.23 -3.02 -1.60
C ALA A 113 -0.19 -4.49 -1.42
N LEU A 114 -1.37 -4.89 -1.90
CA LEU A 114 -1.89 -6.25 -1.71
C LEU A 114 -1.44 -7.25 -2.78
N VAL A 115 -1.21 -6.81 -4.02
CA VAL A 115 -0.87 -7.71 -5.14
C VAL A 115 0.62 -7.67 -5.47
N TRP A 116 1.14 -6.48 -5.78
CA TRP A 116 2.53 -6.35 -6.27
C TRP A 116 3.56 -6.54 -5.16
N LEU A 117 3.34 -5.95 -3.99
CA LEU A 117 4.30 -5.95 -2.90
C LEU A 117 4.60 -7.35 -2.33
N PRO A 118 3.59 -8.21 -2.04
CA PRO A 118 3.85 -9.53 -1.49
C PRO A 118 4.54 -10.44 -2.51
N GLN A 119 4.18 -10.34 -3.79
CA GLN A 119 4.83 -11.09 -4.87
C GLN A 119 6.29 -10.65 -5.04
N PHE A 120 6.55 -9.34 -5.02
CA PHE A 120 7.90 -8.81 -5.14
C PHE A 120 8.79 -9.20 -3.96
N ILE A 121 8.25 -9.17 -2.73
CA ILE A 121 8.99 -9.62 -1.54
C ILE A 121 9.24 -11.13 -1.59
N SER A 122 8.25 -11.93 -1.99
CA SER A 122 8.39 -13.38 -2.12
C SER A 122 9.43 -13.77 -3.18
N ALA A 123 9.50 -13.06 -4.30
CA ALA A 123 10.49 -13.31 -5.35
C ALA A 123 11.92 -12.96 -4.93
N LEU A 124 12.08 -12.00 -4.00
CA LEU A 124 13.36 -11.60 -3.44
C LEU A 124 13.78 -12.43 -2.22
N ASP A 125 12.86 -13.16 -1.57
CA ASP A 125 13.20 -14.03 -0.44
C ASP A 125 13.90 -15.29 -1.01
N PRO A 126 15.18 -15.53 -0.66
CA PRO A 126 15.90 -16.68 -1.19
C PRO A 126 15.22 -17.99 -0.78
N ILE A 127 14.97 -18.84 -1.78
CA ILE A 127 14.20 -20.10 -1.71
C ILE A 127 14.77 -21.12 -0.71
N GLU A 128 16.02 -20.93 -0.26
CA GLU A 128 16.73 -21.92 0.55
C GLU A 128 17.39 -21.28 1.76
N ARG A 129 16.58 -20.83 2.73
CA ARG A 129 17.10 -20.56 4.07
C ARG A 129 17.20 -21.87 4.82
N ILE A 130 18.43 -22.38 4.92
CA ILE A 130 18.79 -23.45 5.87
C ILE A 130 18.21 -23.05 7.24
N PRO A 131 17.35 -23.88 7.86
CA PRO A 131 16.75 -23.55 9.14
C PRO A 131 17.89 -23.42 10.15
N ARG A 132 18.17 -22.18 10.60
CA ARG A 132 19.11 -21.97 11.70
C ARG A 132 18.49 -22.59 12.94
N ARG A 133 18.98 -23.78 13.24
CA ARG A 133 18.72 -24.60 14.41
C ARG A 133 18.61 -23.71 15.66
N ILE A 134 17.46 -23.82 16.30
CA ILE A 134 17.10 -23.51 17.70
C ILE A 134 18.35 -23.18 18.55
N LYS A 135 18.47 -21.92 18.98
CA LYS A 135 19.34 -21.57 20.10
C LYS A 135 18.54 -21.84 21.38
N HIS A 136 18.94 -22.90 22.08
CA HIS A 136 18.41 -23.45 23.33
C HIS A 136 17.78 -22.44 24.31
N PRO A 137 16.58 -22.71 24.87
CA PRO A 137 16.26 -22.31 26.23
C PRO A 137 16.92 -23.29 27.22
N HIS A 138 17.16 -22.83 28.45
CA HIS A 138 17.85 -23.49 29.58
C HIS A 138 19.35 -23.22 29.67
N ALA A 139 19.68 -22.09 30.30
CA ALA A 139 20.74 -22.05 31.30
C ALA A 139 20.05 -21.76 32.64
N GLU A 140 20.36 -22.63 33.60
CA GLU A 140 19.87 -22.71 34.98
C GLU A 140 20.18 -21.46 35.81
#